data_AF-K9KDP2-F1
#
_entry.id   AF-K9KDP2-F1
#
_cell.length_a   1.000
_cell.length_b   1.000
_cell.length_c   1.000
_cell.angle_alpha   90.00
_cell.angle_beta   90.00
_cell.angle_gamma   90.00
#
_symmetry.space_group_name_H-M   'P 1'
#
loop_
_entity.id
_entity.type
_entity.pdbx_description
1 polymer ?
#
loop_
_entity_poly.entity_id
_entity_poly.type
_entity_poly.pdbx_seq_one_letter_code
_entity_poly.pdbx_strand_id
1 'polypeptide(L)'
;VQLYKEMVDYSNTYKTAKTQGCIHLLSEAHLLVRAALMDAGQLEPGEKAELLEAFKDSCGHLGDCYSRLDSQHSHLALPYYKMSGLSMAEVLARVDWTVEDALQKYERGLIFYINHSLYENLDEELSEELAAKVVHMFHVAEPKQLPHVLCSPSLKNINPLTAVSYLRKLDTSGSSSVLVTLTKAAMALRMGDLDTYRNEMEIHSEMKLVSGFILEPRLLIQQRKGQIVPAELAAHLKDTQPALLVASVLGLQKNNKIGIEEADSFFKVLCGKDEDKIPQLLVDFWEAQLVACLPDVVLQELFFKLTSQYIWRLSTRQPPDTIPLRTSKDLINACGHYGLIYPWVNILLSSDSLADKNYTEDLSKL
;
A
#
# COMPACT_ATOMS: atom_id res chain seq x y z
N VAL A 1 -6.23 -23.44 34.85
CA VAL A 1 -7.19 -22.51 34.20
C VAL A 1 -8.12 -21.83 35.20
N GLN A 2 -8.74 -22.54 36.14
CA GLN A 2 -9.68 -21.94 37.12
C GLN A 2 -9.09 -20.76 37.91
N LEU A 3 -7.90 -20.93 38.52
CA LEU A 3 -7.22 -19.86 39.24
C LEU A 3 -6.94 -18.63 38.37
N TYR A 4 -6.60 -18.83 37.09
CA TYR A 4 -6.42 -17.73 36.14
C TYR A 4 -7.72 -16.93 35.96
N LYS A 5 -8.86 -17.61 35.77
CA LYS A 5 -10.18 -16.96 35.62
C LYS A 5 -10.53 -16.12 36.85
N GLU A 6 -10.29 -16.66 38.05
CA GLU A 6 -10.52 -15.94 39.32
C GLU A 6 -9.63 -14.69 39.45
N MET A 7 -8.37 -14.77 39.02
CA MET A 7 -7.47 -13.60 39.01
C MET A 7 -7.93 -12.54 38.00
N VAL A 8 -8.42 -12.93 36.83
CA VAL A 8 -9.00 -12.00 35.84
C VAL A 8 -10.26 -11.34 36.39
N ASP A 9 -11.16 -12.10 36.99
CA ASP A 9 -12.38 -11.57 37.61
C ASP A 9 -12.06 -10.57 38.72
N TYR A 10 -11.07 -10.90 39.56
CA TYR A 10 -10.60 -9.98 40.59
C TYR A 10 -9.96 -8.73 39.99
N SER A 11 -9.22 -8.83 38.89
CA SER A 11 -8.62 -7.68 38.19
C SER A 11 -9.65 -6.67 37.70
N ASN A 12 -10.85 -7.13 37.32
CA ASN A 12 -11.93 -6.26 36.84
C ASN A 12 -12.36 -5.23 37.90
N THR A 13 -12.20 -5.53 39.19
CA THR A 13 -12.50 -4.58 40.28
C THR A 13 -11.53 -3.39 40.32
N TYR A 14 -10.35 -3.49 39.70
CA TYR A 14 -9.32 -2.45 39.65
C TYR A 14 -9.30 -1.67 38.32
N LYS A 15 -10.13 -2.06 37.33
CA LYS A 15 -10.11 -1.50 35.96
C LYS A 15 -10.29 0.03 35.89
N THR A 16 -10.99 0.64 36.85
CA THR A 16 -11.35 2.06 36.82
C THR A 16 -10.53 2.96 37.75
N ALA A 17 -9.76 2.39 38.69
CA ALA A 17 -9.15 3.17 39.78
C ALA A 17 -7.62 3.03 39.92
N LYS A 18 -6.99 1.92 39.47
CA LYS A 18 -5.55 1.68 39.61
C LYS A 18 -4.98 0.80 38.49
N THR A 19 -4.56 1.41 37.38
CA THR A 19 -3.99 0.73 36.21
C THR A 19 -2.81 -0.18 36.58
N GLN A 20 -1.96 0.22 37.54
CA GLN A 20 -0.82 -0.60 37.97
C GLN A 20 -1.21 -1.87 38.75
N GLY A 21 -2.25 -1.83 39.58
CA GLY A 21 -2.71 -3.01 40.34
C GLY A 21 -3.33 -4.05 39.41
N CYS A 22 -4.11 -3.60 38.43
CA CYS A 22 -4.67 -4.45 37.38
C CYS A 22 -3.56 -5.10 36.54
N ILE A 23 -2.57 -4.32 36.08
CA ILE A 23 -1.43 -4.84 35.31
C ILE A 23 -0.64 -5.88 36.10
N HIS A 24 -0.36 -5.62 37.37
CA HIS A 24 0.40 -6.55 38.21
C HIS A 24 -0.30 -7.89 38.33
N LEU A 25 -1.58 -7.88 38.71
CA LEU A 25 -2.36 -9.11 38.87
C LEU A 25 -2.51 -9.88 37.56
N LEU A 26 -2.76 -9.19 36.45
CA LEU A 26 -2.86 -9.83 35.13
C LEU A 26 -1.50 -10.36 34.65
N SER A 27 -0.40 -9.70 35.02
CA SER A 27 0.95 -10.19 34.72
C SER A 27 1.26 -11.47 35.49
N GLU A 28 0.88 -11.53 36.76
CA GLU A 28 1.00 -12.76 37.57
C GLU A 28 0.12 -13.89 36.98
N ALA A 29 -1.11 -13.59 36.62
CA ALA A 29 -2.03 -14.54 35.99
C ALA A 29 -1.47 -15.06 34.65
N HIS A 30 -0.90 -14.17 33.83
CA HIS A 30 -0.24 -14.54 32.57
C HIS A 30 1.00 -15.41 32.80
N LEU A 31 1.85 -15.09 33.78
CA LEU A 31 3.00 -15.92 34.14
C LEU A 31 2.59 -17.31 34.60
N LEU A 32 1.49 -17.43 35.36
CA LEU A 32 0.94 -18.72 35.78
C LEU A 32 0.51 -19.58 34.59
N VAL A 33 -0.24 -19.01 33.65
CA VAL A 33 -0.69 -19.72 32.44
C VAL A 33 0.50 -20.09 31.55
N ARG A 34 1.46 -19.17 31.39
CA ARG A 34 2.68 -19.43 30.62
C ARG A 34 3.53 -20.53 31.24
N ALA A 35 3.70 -20.55 32.56
CA ALA A 35 4.43 -21.60 33.25
C ALA A 35 3.77 -22.97 33.04
N ALA A 36 2.44 -23.04 33.15
CA ALA A 36 1.69 -24.27 32.86
C ALA A 36 1.84 -24.72 31.40
N LEU A 37 1.93 -23.80 30.44
CA LEU A 37 2.17 -24.13 29.02
C LEU A 37 3.58 -24.71 28.79
N MET A 38 4.58 -24.26 29.54
CA MET A 38 5.94 -24.78 29.42
C MET A 38 6.06 -26.24 29.91
N ASP A 39 5.18 -26.67 30.81
CA ASP A 39 5.11 -28.04 31.34
C ASP A 39 3.97 -28.87 30.71
N ALA A 40 3.44 -28.44 29.57
CA ALA A 40 2.26 -29.05 28.93
C ALA A 40 2.51 -30.42 28.27
N GLY A 41 3.64 -31.07 28.52
CA GLY A 41 4.05 -32.32 27.88
C GLY A 41 3.18 -33.53 28.24
N GLN A 42 2.45 -33.47 29.35
CA GLN A 42 1.58 -34.54 29.84
C GLN A 42 0.08 -34.22 29.79
N LEU A 43 -0.30 -33.05 29.25
CA LEU A 43 -1.70 -32.64 29.16
C LEU A 43 -2.41 -33.35 28.01
N GLU A 44 -3.66 -33.73 28.24
CA GLU A 44 -4.53 -34.22 27.18
C GLU A 44 -4.75 -33.12 26.12
N PRO A 45 -4.98 -33.46 24.83
CA PRO A 45 -5.13 -32.47 23.77
C PRO A 45 -6.20 -31.39 24.06
N GLY A 46 -7.30 -31.77 24.73
CA GLY A 46 -8.36 -30.84 25.12
C GLY A 46 -7.93 -29.86 26.22
N GLU A 47 -7.21 -30.33 27.24
CA GLU A 47 -6.69 -29.50 28.32
C GLU A 47 -5.62 -28.54 27.81
N LYS A 48 -4.78 -29.01 26.89
CA LYS A 48 -3.79 -28.19 26.20
C LYS A 48 -4.45 -27.09 25.36
N ALA A 49 -5.55 -27.40 24.67
CA ALA A 49 -6.31 -26.40 23.91
C ALA A 49 -6.95 -25.36 24.84
N GLU A 50 -7.57 -25.78 25.95
CA GLU A 50 -8.13 -24.83 26.94
C GLU A 50 -7.04 -23.92 27.53
N LEU A 51 -5.86 -24.48 27.82
CA LEU A 51 -4.74 -23.72 28.35
C LEU A 51 -4.17 -22.72 27.32
N LEU A 52 -4.12 -23.08 26.04
CA LEU A 52 -3.73 -22.19 24.95
C LEU A 52 -4.73 -21.04 24.76
N GLU A 53 -6.04 -21.32 24.85
CA GLU A 53 -7.06 -20.28 24.79
C GLU A 53 -6.99 -19.35 26.01
N ALA A 54 -6.78 -19.89 27.21
CA ALA A 54 -6.52 -19.07 28.40
C ALA A 54 -5.26 -18.21 28.26
N PHE A 55 -4.22 -18.70 27.57
CA PHE A 55 -3.02 -17.92 27.28
C PHE A 55 -3.33 -16.77 26.32
N LYS A 56 -4.00 -17.04 25.21
CA LYS A 56 -4.41 -15.99 24.26
C LYS A 56 -5.29 -14.94 24.92
N ASP A 57 -6.25 -15.36 25.74
CA ASP A 57 -7.12 -14.46 26.47
C ASP A 57 -6.33 -13.61 27.47
N SER A 58 -5.38 -14.20 28.20
CA SER A 58 -4.47 -13.47 29.10
C SER A 58 -3.65 -12.39 28.37
N CYS A 59 -3.17 -12.71 27.16
CA CYS A 59 -2.49 -11.75 26.29
C CYS A 59 -3.43 -10.61 25.88
N GLY A 60 -4.69 -10.91 25.55
CA GLY A 60 -5.71 -9.91 25.25
C GLY A 60 -5.92 -8.92 26.40
N HIS A 61 -6.12 -9.42 27.62
CA HIS A 61 -6.32 -8.56 28.81
C HIS A 61 -5.10 -7.68 29.11
N LEU A 62 -3.88 -8.20 28.93
CA LEU A 62 -2.66 -7.40 29.07
C LEU A 62 -2.56 -6.36 27.96
N GLY A 63 -2.89 -6.72 26.72
CA GLY A 63 -3.02 -5.79 25.59
C GLY A 63 -3.95 -4.61 25.91
N ASP A 64 -5.14 -4.90 26.43
CA ASP A 64 -6.14 -3.91 26.84
C ASP A 64 -5.60 -2.96 27.95
N CYS A 65 -4.79 -3.50 28.88
CA CYS A 65 -4.20 -2.68 29.94
C CYS A 65 -3.08 -1.79 29.43
N TYR A 66 -2.17 -2.32 28.61
CA TYR A 66 -1.05 -1.54 28.05
C TYR A 66 -1.52 -0.53 27.01
N SER A 67 -2.61 -0.82 26.28
CA SER A 67 -3.15 0.12 25.30
C SER A 67 -3.66 1.41 25.94
N ARG A 68 -4.19 1.31 27.17
CA ARG A 68 -4.68 2.44 27.99
C ARG A 68 -3.58 3.22 28.71
N LEU A 69 -2.30 2.85 28.56
CA LEU A 69 -1.21 3.58 29.18
C LEU A 69 -0.69 4.70 28.27
N ASP A 70 -0.40 5.84 28.89
CA ASP A 70 0.39 6.93 28.28
C ASP A 70 1.87 6.89 28.72
N SER A 71 2.31 5.75 29.29
CA SER A 71 3.66 5.57 29.83
C SER A 71 4.64 4.98 28.80
N GLN A 72 5.91 4.88 29.18
CA GLN A 72 6.96 4.25 28.37
C GLN A 72 6.64 2.79 27.99
N HIS A 73 5.77 2.10 28.73
CA HIS A 73 5.40 0.70 28.50
C HIS A 73 4.20 0.52 27.56
N SER A 74 3.62 1.60 27.03
CA SER A 74 2.50 1.57 26.08
C SER A 74 2.76 0.71 24.83
N HIS A 75 4.01 0.66 24.37
CA HIS A 75 4.44 -0.16 23.23
C HIS A 75 4.22 -1.67 23.44
N LEU A 76 4.11 -2.14 24.70
CA LEU A 76 3.87 -3.55 25.01
C LEU A 76 2.46 -4.02 24.61
N ALA A 77 1.53 -3.10 24.31
CA ALA A 77 0.23 -3.45 23.75
C ALA A 77 0.36 -4.29 22.46
N LEU A 78 1.32 -3.93 21.59
CA LEU A 78 1.53 -4.60 20.31
C LEU A 78 1.84 -6.11 20.45
N PRO A 79 2.93 -6.53 21.13
CA PRO A 79 3.25 -7.96 21.24
C PRO A 79 2.14 -8.75 21.94
N TYR A 80 1.47 -8.18 22.95
CA TYR A 80 0.38 -8.87 23.63
C TYR A 80 -0.86 -9.07 22.73
N TYR A 81 -1.27 -8.06 21.97
CA TYR A 81 -2.36 -8.25 20.99
C TYR A 81 -1.97 -9.21 19.84
N LYS A 82 -0.69 -9.24 19.43
CA LYS A 82 -0.23 -10.23 18.44
C LYS A 82 -0.28 -11.65 19.00
N MET A 83 0.13 -11.85 20.25
CA MET A 83 0.08 -13.16 20.90
C MET A 83 -1.35 -13.63 21.25
N SER A 84 -2.31 -12.71 21.42
CA SER A 84 -3.71 -13.08 21.62
C SER A 84 -4.38 -13.61 20.35
N GLY A 85 -3.84 -13.29 19.17
CA GLY A 85 -4.42 -13.69 17.89
C GLY A 85 -5.71 -12.93 17.55
N LEU A 86 -6.00 -11.83 18.25
CA LEU A 86 -7.16 -10.99 17.97
C LEU A 86 -6.94 -10.18 16.68
N SER A 87 -8.01 -10.05 15.91
CA SER A 87 -8.13 -9.12 14.80
C SER A 87 -8.20 -7.67 15.29
N MET A 88 -7.90 -6.71 14.42
CA MET A 88 -7.98 -5.29 14.76
C MET A 88 -9.41 -4.89 15.12
N ALA A 89 -10.42 -5.43 14.44
CA ALA A 89 -11.82 -5.21 14.73
C ALA A 89 -12.21 -5.71 16.13
N GLU A 90 -11.73 -6.88 16.56
CA GLU A 90 -11.97 -7.41 17.90
C GLU A 90 -11.30 -6.55 18.98
N VAL A 91 -10.09 -6.06 18.73
CA VAL A 91 -9.42 -5.11 19.64
C VAL A 91 -10.21 -3.81 19.74
N LEU A 92 -10.64 -3.24 18.61
CA LEU A 92 -11.44 -2.00 18.59
C LEU A 92 -12.81 -2.18 19.28
N ALA A 93 -13.41 -3.37 19.20
CA ALA A 93 -14.67 -3.68 19.89
C ALA A 93 -14.52 -3.74 21.42
N ARG A 94 -13.30 -3.98 21.93
CA ARG A 94 -12.99 -3.99 23.38
C ARG A 94 -12.71 -2.59 23.94
N VAL A 95 -12.53 -1.59 23.08
CA VAL A 95 -12.31 -0.20 23.49
C VAL A 95 -13.65 0.42 23.90
N ASP A 96 -13.65 1.11 25.04
CA ASP A 96 -14.82 1.85 25.50
C ASP A 96 -14.93 3.19 24.76
N TRP A 97 -15.77 3.22 23.73
CA TRP A 97 -16.01 4.40 22.91
C TRP A 97 -16.99 5.41 23.54
N THR A 98 -17.60 5.10 24.70
CA THR A 98 -18.71 5.87 25.27
C THR A 98 -18.30 7.21 25.89
N VAL A 99 -17.00 7.46 26.05
CA VAL A 99 -16.46 8.73 26.53
C VAL A 99 -16.38 9.74 25.38
N GLU A 100 -17.53 10.13 24.83
CA GLU A 100 -17.65 11.27 23.91
C GLU A 100 -17.42 12.57 24.68
N ASP A 101 -16.15 12.92 24.89
CA ASP A 101 -15.81 14.26 25.35
C ASP A 101 -14.71 14.85 24.47
N ALA A 102 -14.85 16.13 24.13
CA ALA A 102 -14.02 16.86 23.15
C ALA A 102 -12.53 16.99 23.55
N LEU A 103 -12.14 16.36 24.65
CA LEU A 103 -10.80 16.28 25.23
C LEU A 103 -10.29 14.83 25.31
N GLN A 104 -10.83 13.91 24.48
CA GLN A 104 -10.36 12.52 24.40
C GLN A 104 -8.86 12.49 24.05
N LYS A 105 -8.02 12.36 25.08
CA LYS A 105 -6.63 11.93 24.92
C LYS A 105 -6.67 10.44 24.64
N TYR A 106 -6.66 10.10 23.36
CA TYR A 106 -6.44 8.73 22.93
C TYR A 106 -5.13 8.21 23.48
N GLU A 107 -5.16 7.02 24.05
CA GLU A 107 -4.00 6.46 24.73
C GLU A 107 -2.95 6.01 23.71
N ARG A 108 -1.69 6.33 24.01
CA ARG A 108 -0.56 6.14 23.10
C ARG A 108 -0.36 4.67 22.71
N GLY A 109 -0.67 3.73 23.61
CA GLY A 109 -0.52 2.29 23.34
C GLY A 109 -1.52 1.78 22.30
N LEU A 110 -2.77 2.25 22.34
CA LEU A 110 -3.80 1.90 21.37
C LEU A 110 -3.46 2.44 19.98
N ILE A 111 -3.08 3.72 19.89
CA ILE A 111 -2.63 4.34 18.63
C ILE A 111 -1.44 3.58 18.07
N PHE A 112 -0.45 3.25 18.92
CA PHE A 112 0.72 2.50 18.52
C PHE A 112 0.35 1.14 17.90
N TYR A 113 -0.50 0.36 18.56
CA TYR A 113 -0.95 -0.94 18.02
C TYR A 113 -1.70 -0.80 16.69
N ILE A 114 -2.66 0.13 16.61
CA ILE A 114 -3.46 0.34 15.39
C ILE A 114 -2.57 0.79 14.25
N ASN A 115 -1.65 1.74 14.50
CA ASN A 115 -0.73 2.22 13.49
C ASN A 115 0.10 1.06 12.91
N HIS A 116 0.70 0.23 13.75
CA HIS A 116 1.47 -0.94 13.30
C HIS A 116 0.60 -1.93 12.52
N SER A 117 -0.61 -2.21 13.01
CA SER A 117 -1.53 -3.16 12.35
C SER A 117 -1.98 -2.67 10.96
N LEU A 118 -2.18 -1.36 10.79
CA LEU A 118 -2.52 -0.75 9.49
C LEU A 118 -1.36 -0.78 8.47
N TYR A 119 -0.11 -0.90 8.94
CA TYR A 119 1.09 -1.02 8.09
C TYR A 119 1.42 -2.48 7.72
N GLU A 120 0.96 -3.46 8.51
CA GLU A 120 1.25 -4.88 8.26
C GLU A 120 0.48 -5.48 7.06
N ASN A 121 -0.27 -4.68 6.29
CA ASN A 121 -1.06 -5.12 5.13
C ASN A 121 -1.92 -6.35 5.43
N LEU A 122 -2.57 -6.36 6.59
CA LEU A 122 -3.51 -7.42 6.95
C LEU A 122 -4.70 -7.38 5.97
N ASP A 123 -5.15 -8.55 5.49
CA ASP A 123 -6.34 -8.71 4.63
C ASP A 123 -7.68 -8.45 5.39
N GLU A 124 -7.61 -7.73 6.51
CA GLU A 124 -8.75 -7.39 7.36
C GLU A 124 -9.36 -6.06 6.90
N GLU A 125 -10.64 -6.06 6.53
CA GLU A 125 -11.41 -4.87 6.18
C GLU A 125 -12.29 -4.47 7.38
N LEU A 126 -12.11 -3.25 7.90
CA LEU A 126 -12.93 -2.73 9.00
C LEU A 126 -14.34 -2.35 8.51
N SER A 127 -15.31 -2.38 9.42
CA SER A 127 -16.64 -1.80 9.16
C SER A 127 -16.55 -0.28 9.02
N GLU A 128 -17.53 0.34 8.36
CA GLU A 128 -17.58 1.80 8.19
C GLU A 128 -17.53 2.54 9.54
N GLU A 129 -18.23 2.03 10.56
CA GLU A 129 -18.26 2.60 11.91
C GLU A 129 -16.89 2.55 12.61
N LEU A 130 -16.21 1.40 12.57
CA LEU A 130 -14.88 1.24 13.16
C LEU A 130 -13.85 2.05 12.39
N ALA A 131 -13.94 2.09 11.06
CA ALA A 131 -13.09 2.89 10.20
C ALA A 131 -13.20 4.39 10.53
N ALA A 132 -14.43 4.90 10.71
CA ALA A 132 -14.67 6.28 11.10
C ALA A 132 -14.06 6.62 12.47
N LYS A 133 -14.18 5.72 13.45
CA LYS A 133 -13.56 5.86 14.78
C LYS A 133 -12.04 5.92 14.71
N VAL A 134 -11.41 5.03 13.95
CA VAL A 134 -9.95 5.02 13.76
C VAL A 134 -9.49 6.32 13.11
N VAL A 135 -10.17 6.79 12.06
CA VAL A 135 -9.82 8.05 11.38
C VAL A 135 -10.00 9.25 12.30
N HIS A 136 -11.06 9.28 13.10
CA HIS A 136 -11.26 10.33 14.10
C HIS A 136 -10.10 10.34 15.13
N MET A 137 -9.71 9.17 15.64
CA MET A 137 -8.60 9.01 16.57
C MET A 137 -7.29 9.58 16.01
N PHE A 138 -6.93 9.21 14.77
CA PHE A 138 -5.71 9.72 14.14
C PHE A 138 -5.80 11.22 13.80
N HIS A 139 -6.98 11.74 13.47
CA HIS A 139 -7.16 13.17 13.25
C HIS A 139 -6.83 13.99 14.51
N VAL A 140 -7.23 13.50 15.69
CA VAL A 140 -6.99 14.18 16.98
C VAL A 140 -5.57 13.95 17.48
N ALA A 141 -5.09 12.71 17.47
CA ALA A 141 -3.83 12.35 18.12
C ALA A 141 -2.59 12.53 17.23
N GLU A 142 -2.67 12.07 15.97
CA GLU A 142 -1.54 12.09 15.03
C GLU A 142 -1.97 12.56 13.63
N PRO A 143 -2.39 13.83 13.48
CA PRO A 143 -2.98 14.36 12.24
C PRO A 143 -2.10 14.17 11.00
N LYS A 144 -0.78 14.13 11.18
CA LYS A 144 0.20 13.92 10.09
C LYS A 144 0.17 12.51 9.50
N GLN A 145 -0.26 11.51 10.27
CA GLN A 145 -0.37 10.12 9.82
C GLN A 145 -1.69 9.84 9.09
N LEU A 146 -2.66 10.76 9.17
CA LEU A 146 -4.00 10.55 8.61
C LEU A 146 -4.00 10.16 7.12
N PRO A 147 -3.20 10.79 6.24
CA PRO A 147 -3.17 10.40 4.83
C PRO A 147 -2.68 8.95 4.64
N HIS A 148 -1.65 8.54 5.40
CA HIS A 148 -1.11 7.18 5.38
C HIS A 148 -2.13 6.16 5.87
N VAL A 149 -2.83 6.50 6.95
CA VAL A 149 -3.90 5.67 7.54
C VAL A 149 -5.02 5.47 6.52
N LEU A 150 -5.52 6.53 5.89
CA LEU A 150 -6.59 6.47 4.89
C LEU A 150 -6.24 5.65 3.64
N CYS A 151 -4.95 5.48 3.33
CA CYS A 151 -4.50 4.64 2.23
C CYS A 151 -4.39 3.15 2.60
N SER A 152 -4.59 2.79 3.87
CA SER A 152 -4.55 1.40 4.32
C SER A 152 -5.73 0.59 3.76
N PRO A 153 -5.50 -0.65 3.26
CA PRO A 153 -6.56 -1.54 2.80
C PRO A 153 -7.66 -1.76 3.84
N SER A 154 -7.31 -1.77 5.12
CA SER A 154 -8.27 -1.98 6.22
C SER A 154 -9.32 -0.87 6.35
N LEU A 155 -9.05 0.32 5.80
CA LEU A 155 -9.98 1.45 5.81
C LEU A 155 -10.74 1.61 4.49
N LYS A 156 -10.76 0.60 3.62
CA LYS A 156 -11.50 0.63 2.35
C LYS A 156 -12.96 1.02 2.50
N ASN A 157 -13.63 0.61 3.58
CA ASN A 157 -15.06 0.86 3.79
C ASN A 157 -15.38 2.24 4.40
N ILE A 158 -14.38 3.12 4.58
CA ILE A 158 -14.65 4.47 5.09
C ILE A 158 -15.49 5.27 4.10
N ASN A 159 -16.43 6.04 4.64
CA ASN A 159 -17.16 7.06 3.90
C ASN A 159 -16.19 8.14 3.36
N PRO A 160 -16.07 8.28 2.03
CA PRO A 160 -15.16 9.25 1.44
C PRO A 160 -15.45 10.71 1.83
N LEU A 161 -16.72 11.09 2.06
CA LEU A 161 -17.07 12.45 2.48
C LEU A 161 -16.50 12.78 3.86
N THR A 162 -16.62 11.84 4.79
CA THR A 162 -16.06 11.96 6.13
C THR A 162 -14.54 12.08 6.07
N ALA A 163 -13.87 11.23 5.28
CA ALA A 163 -12.43 11.28 5.09
C ALA A 163 -11.95 12.63 4.52
N VAL A 164 -12.60 13.13 3.46
CA VAL A 164 -12.27 14.44 2.86
C VAL A 164 -12.51 15.58 3.85
N SER A 165 -13.55 15.51 4.68
CA SER A 165 -13.81 16.54 5.70
C SER A 165 -12.66 16.65 6.71
N TYR A 166 -12.08 15.53 7.14
CA TYR A 166 -10.93 15.53 8.05
C TYR A 166 -9.65 15.99 7.33
N LEU A 167 -9.44 15.60 6.06
CA LEU A 167 -8.32 16.08 5.25
C LEU A 167 -8.36 17.60 5.05
N ARG A 168 -9.54 18.21 4.81
CA ARG A 168 -9.68 19.67 4.70
C ARG A 168 -9.29 20.40 5.99
N LYS A 169 -9.64 19.83 7.16
CA LYS A 169 -9.25 20.38 8.47
C LYS A 169 -7.73 20.34 8.69
N LEU A 170 -7.04 19.37 8.08
CA LEU A 170 -5.58 19.30 8.12
C LEU A 170 -4.92 20.41 7.28
N ASP A 171 -5.46 20.74 6.12
CA ASP A 171 -4.89 21.82 5.29
C ASP A 171 -4.96 23.18 5.96
N THR A 172 -6.04 23.47 6.70
CA THR A 172 -6.18 24.72 7.46
C THR A 172 -5.13 24.88 8.57
N SER A 173 -4.43 23.81 8.94
CA SER A 173 -3.36 23.82 9.95
C SER A 173 -1.95 24.10 9.40
N GLY A 174 -1.84 24.48 8.11
CA GLY A 174 -0.56 24.85 7.48
C GLY A 174 0.28 23.66 7.00
N SER A 175 -0.31 22.47 6.92
CA SER A 175 0.34 21.21 6.56
C SER A 175 -0.10 20.69 5.18
N SER A 176 -0.23 21.56 4.17
CA SER A 176 -0.58 21.13 2.81
C SER A 176 0.61 20.38 2.20
N SER A 177 0.65 19.08 2.48
CA SER A 177 1.60 18.15 1.90
C SER A 177 1.02 17.61 0.61
N VAL A 178 1.89 17.30 -0.36
CA VAL A 178 1.50 16.63 -1.61
C VAL A 178 0.67 15.37 -1.32
N LEU A 179 0.99 14.68 -0.24
CA LEU A 179 0.28 13.48 0.19
C LEU A 179 -1.18 13.75 0.59
N VAL A 180 -1.48 14.87 1.25
CA VAL A 180 -2.86 15.25 1.58
C VAL A 180 -3.66 15.50 0.29
N THR A 181 -3.08 16.24 -0.67
CA THR A 181 -3.68 16.49 -1.99
C THR A 181 -3.96 15.18 -2.74
N LEU A 182 -2.98 14.28 -2.83
CA LEU A 182 -3.16 12.98 -3.49
C LEU A 182 -4.21 12.10 -2.80
N THR A 183 -4.26 12.11 -1.46
CA THR A 183 -5.25 11.33 -0.72
C THR A 183 -6.65 11.89 -0.92
N LYS A 184 -6.83 13.21 -0.97
CA LYS A 184 -8.12 13.81 -1.33
C LYS A 184 -8.52 13.47 -2.76
N ALA A 185 -7.58 13.52 -3.71
CA ALA A 185 -7.83 13.15 -5.10
C ALA A 185 -8.31 11.68 -5.18
N ALA A 186 -7.65 10.77 -4.46
CA ALA A 186 -8.08 9.37 -4.36
C ALA A 186 -9.49 9.22 -3.75
N MET A 187 -9.81 9.98 -2.69
CA MET A 187 -11.16 9.96 -2.08
C MET A 187 -12.22 10.59 -3.00
N ALA A 188 -11.87 11.63 -3.77
CA ALA A 188 -12.75 12.25 -4.76
C ALA A 188 -13.10 11.28 -5.89
N LEU A 189 -12.12 10.50 -6.37
CA LEU A 189 -12.36 9.42 -7.33
C LEU A 189 -13.35 8.39 -6.78
N ARG A 190 -13.18 7.95 -5.53
CA ARG A 190 -14.12 7.02 -4.87
C ARG A 190 -15.55 7.56 -4.76
N MET A 191 -15.72 8.89 -4.74
CA MET A 191 -17.03 9.56 -4.75
C MET A 191 -17.61 9.74 -6.17
N GLY A 192 -16.81 9.51 -7.22
CA GLY A 192 -17.15 9.87 -8.58
C GLY A 192 -17.06 11.39 -8.86
N ASP A 193 -16.45 12.17 -7.97
CA ASP A 193 -16.28 13.61 -8.13
C ASP A 193 -15.00 13.91 -8.92
N LEU A 194 -15.13 13.85 -10.26
CA LEU A 194 -14.02 14.06 -11.19
C LEU A 194 -13.51 15.51 -11.22
N ASP A 195 -14.36 16.48 -10.88
CA ASP A 195 -13.99 17.90 -10.87
C ASP A 195 -13.07 18.21 -9.70
N THR A 196 -13.43 17.74 -8.49
CA THR A 196 -12.55 17.86 -7.31
C THR A 196 -11.25 17.09 -7.51
N TYR A 197 -11.30 15.89 -8.13
CA TYR A 197 -10.10 15.13 -8.49
C TYR A 197 -9.16 15.95 -9.38
N ARG A 198 -9.67 16.51 -10.48
CA ARG A 198 -8.88 17.31 -11.43
C ARG A 198 -8.24 18.51 -10.74
N ASN A 199 -9.03 19.24 -9.96
CA ASN A 199 -8.56 20.43 -9.26
C ASN A 199 -7.41 20.09 -8.31
N GLU A 200 -7.50 19.01 -7.54
CA GLU A 200 -6.44 18.59 -6.61
C GLU A 200 -5.19 18.09 -7.36
N MET A 201 -5.35 17.37 -8.48
CA MET A 201 -4.23 16.88 -9.29
C MET A 201 -3.46 18.01 -10.00
N GLU A 202 -4.12 19.13 -10.32
CA GLU A 202 -3.50 20.29 -10.98
C GLU A 202 -2.73 21.22 -10.01
N ILE A 203 -2.89 21.05 -8.69
CA ILE A 203 -2.22 21.90 -7.68
C ILE A 203 -0.70 21.76 -7.74
N HIS A 204 -0.20 20.54 -7.94
CA HIS A 204 1.23 20.22 -7.88
C HIS A 204 1.76 19.80 -9.24
N SER A 205 3.04 20.08 -9.48
CA SER A 205 3.72 19.57 -10.68
C SER A 205 3.86 18.05 -10.65
N GLU A 206 3.97 17.43 -11.82
CA GLU A 206 4.17 15.98 -11.99
C GLU A 206 5.29 15.42 -11.11
N MET A 207 6.45 16.09 -11.06
CA MET A 207 7.57 15.67 -10.22
C MET A 207 7.22 15.63 -8.71
N LYS A 208 6.41 16.59 -8.25
CA LYS A 208 5.93 16.61 -6.86
C LYS A 208 4.94 15.46 -6.64
N LEU A 209 4.00 15.23 -7.56
CA LEU A 209 3.04 14.12 -7.46
C LEU A 209 3.78 12.76 -7.38
N VAL A 210 4.80 12.55 -8.21
CA VAL A 210 5.67 11.37 -8.14
C VAL A 210 6.31 11.22 -6.76
N SER A 211 6.81 12.32 -6.17
CA SER A 211 7.36 12.26 -4.80
C SER A 211 6.31 11.91 -3.75
N GLY A 212 5.05 12.33 -3.93
CA GLY A 212 3.94 11.94 -3.07
C GLY A 212 3.61 10.44 -3.17
N PHE A 213 3.64 9.87 -4.37
CA PHE A 213 3.49 8.42 -4.56
C PHE A 213 4.64 7.62 -3.95
N ILE A 214 5.88 8.16 -3.97
CA ILE A 214 7.03 7.52 -3.30
C ILE A 214 6.84 7.50 -1.77
N LEU A 215 6.27 8.57 -1.21
CA LEU A 215 5.96 8.65 0.22
C LEU A 215 4.86 7.67 0.64
N GLU A 216 3.84 7.48 -0.20
CA GLU A 216 2.74 6.54 0.06
C GLU A 216 2.43 5.67 -1.18
N PRO A 217 3.14 4.53 -1.32
CA PRO A 217 2.93 3.62 -2.44
C PRO A 217 1.52 3.03 -2.51
N ARG A 218 0.80 2.96 -1.36
CA ARG A 218 -0.54 2.35 -1.27
C ARG A 218 -1.62 3.08 -2.06
N LEU A 219 -1.35 4.33 -2.46
CA LEU A 219 -2.19 5.09 -3.38
C LEU A 219 -2.24 4.48 -4.79
N LEU A 220 -1.19 3.78 -5.21
CA LEU A 220 -1.11 3.13 -6.52
C LEU A 220 -1.18 1.61 -6.42
N ILE A 221 -0.57 1.03 -5.38
CA ILE A 221 -0.31 -0.40 -5.27
C ILE A 221 -0.83 -0.91 -3.93
N GLN A 222 -1.76 -1.86 -3.96
CA GLN A 222 -2.22 -2.56 -2.76
C GLN A 222 -1.72 -4.00 -2.80
N GLN A 223 -1.29 -4.53 -1.65
CA GLN A 223 -1.01 -5.96 -1.51
C GLN A 223 -2.21 -6.64 -0.87
N ARG A 224 -2.73 -7.69 -1.50
CA ARG A 224 -3.79 -8.55 -0.96
C ARG A 224 -3.35 -9.99 -1.08
N LYS A 225 -3.33 -10.76 0.03
CA LYS A 225 -2.86 -12.16 0.04
C LYS A 225 -1.48 -12.39 -0.62
N GLY A 226 -0.57 -11.42 -0.50
CA GLY A 226 0.75 -11.47 -1.14
C GLY A 226 0.75 -11.21 -2.66
N GLN A 227 -0.40 -10.88 -3.27
CA GLN A 227 -0.52 -10.46 -4.66
C GLN A 227 -0.65 -8.94 -4.77
N ILE A 228 -0.08 -8.39 -5.84
CA ILE A 228 -0.18 -6.96 -6.16
C ILE A 228 -1.48 -6.69 -6.89
N VAL A 229 -2.28 -5.81 -6.29
CA VAL A 229 -3.55 -5.33 -6.84
C VAL A 229 -3.43 -3.83 -7.09
N PRO A 230 -3.63 -3.36 -8.33
CA PRO A 230 -3.65 -1.94 -8.62
C PRO A 230 -4.79 -1.22 -7.89
N ALA A 231 -4.50 -0.06 -7.32
CA ALA A 231 -5.50 0.79 -6.71
C ALA A 231 -6.40 1.47 -7.76
N GLU A 232 -7.57 1.94 -7.34
CA GLU A 232 -8.52 2.65 -8.21
C GLU A 232 -7.91 3.90 -8.85
N LEU A 233 -7.06 4.62 -8.13
CA LEU A 233 -6.30 5.76 -8.66
C LEU A 233 -5.34 5.33 -9.78
N ALA A 234 -4.69 4.16 -9.67
CA ALA A 234 -3.83 3.65 -10.74
C ALA A 234 -4.64 3.27 -11.99
N ALA A 235 -5.83 2.69 -11.81
CA ALA A 235 -6.75 2.40 -12.92
C ALA A 235 -7.20 3.69 -13.63
N HIS A 236 -7.52 4.74 -12.87
CA HIS A 236 -7.89 6.03 -13.45
C HIS A 236 -6.72 6.74 -14.14
N LEU A 237 -5.51 6.68 -13.56
CA LEU A 237 -4.31 7.27 -14.16
C LEU A 237 -3.89 6.57 -15.45
N LYS A 238 -4.13 5.26 -15.58
CA LYS A 238 -3.89 4.52 -16.83
C LYS A 238 -4.62 5.18 -18.01
N ASP A 239 -5.87 5.60 -17.82
CA ASP A 239 -6.72 6.12 -18.88
C ASP A 239 -6.54 7.63 -19.10
N THR A 240 -6.17 8.38 -18.05
CA THR A 240 -6.07 9.85 -18.11
C THR A 240 -4.64 10.37 -18.27
N GLN A 241 -3.69 9.81 -17.55
CA GLN A 241 -2.30 10.28 -17.47
C GLN A 241 -1.31 9.09 -17.37
N PRO A 242 -1.19 8.26 -18.42
CA PRO A 242 -0.32 7.08 -18.40
C PRO A 242 1.17 7.41 -18.18
N ALA A 243 1.61 8.60 -18.62
CA ALA A 243 2.98 9.08 -18.38
C ALA A 243 3.29 9.26 -16.89
N LEU A 244 2.40 9.91 -16.14
CA LEU A 244 2.55 10.11 -14.70
C LEU A 244 2.57 8.77 -13.96
N LEU A 245 1.73 7.81 -14.38
CA LEU A 245 1.70 6.47 -13.80
C LEU A 245 3.04 5.75 -13.99
N VAL A 246 3.57 5.72 -15.21
CA VAL A 246 4.87 5.10 -15.51
C VAL A 246 6.00 5.79 -14.73
N ALA A 247 6.03 7.12 -14.69
CA ALA A 247 7.00 7.89 -13.92
C ALA A 247 6.91 7.59 -12.40
N SER A 248 5.70 7.41 -11.88
CA SER A 248 5.47 7.10 -10.47
C SER A 248 5.94 5.70 -10.09
N VAL A 249 5.62 4.68 -10.90
CA VAL A 249 6.11 3.30 -10.66
C VAL A 249 7.62 3.21 -10.81
N LEU A 250 8.21 3.91 -11.78
CA LEU A 250 9.66 4.02 -11.91
C LEU A 250 10.29 4.71 -10.68
N GLY A 251 9.63 5.75 -10.15
CA GLY A 251 10.02 6.41 -8.91
C GLY A 251 9.98 5.47 -7.70
N LEU A 252 8.94 4.64 -7.60
CA LEU A 252 8.82 3.62 -6.55
C LEU A 252 9.96 2.59 -6.63
N GLN A 253 10.28 2.12 -7.83
CA GLN A 253 11.34 1.15 -8.06
C GLN A 253 12.71 1.73 -7.68
N LYS A 254 13.00 2.98 -8.08
CA LYS A 254 14.22 3.71 -7.70
C LYS A 254 14.44 3.82 -6.19
N ASN A 255 13.35 3.80 -5.42
CA ASN A 255 13.37 3.97 -3.97
C ASN A 255 13.16 2.64 -3.22
N ASN A 256 13.33 1.49 -3.90
CA ASN A 256 13.17 0.15 -3.33
C ASN A 256 11.80 -0.09 -2.66
N LYS A 257 10.74 0.57 -3.18
CA LYS A 257 9.36 0.39 -2.71
C LYS A 257 8.61 -0.72 -3.45
N ILE A 258 9.12 -1.13 -4.61
CA ILE A 258 8.58 -2.20 -5.45
C ILE A 258 9.74 -2.94 -6.12
N GLY A 259 9.67 -4.27 -6.17
CA GLY A 259 10.62 -5.09 -6.92
C GLY A 259 10.45 -4.96 -8.44
N ILE A 260 11.42 -5.47 -9.20
CA ILE A 260 11.38 -5.44 -10.67
C ILE A 260 10.24 -6.32 -11.20
N GLU A 261 10.17 -7.57 -10.73
CA GLU A 261 9.12 -8.53 -11.12
C GLU A 261 7.73 -8.10 -10.64
N GLU A 262 7.68 -7.47 -9.46
CA GLU A 262 6.49 -6.89 -8.88
C GLU A 262 5.91 -5.76 -9.75
N ALA A 263 6.78 -4.91 -10.32
CA ALA A 263 6.38 -3.85 -11.25
C ALA A 263 5.84 -4.42 -12.57
N ASP A 264 6.47 -5.46 -13.12
CA ASP A 264 5.99 -6.15 -14.32
C ASP A 264 4.60 -6.76 -14.06
N SER A 265 4.42 -7.43 -12.92
CA SER A 265 3.14 -8.00 -12.49
C SER A 265 2.06 -6.93 -12.33
N PHE A 266 2.39 -5.79 -11.71
CA PHE A 266 1.47 -4.66 -11.55
C PHE A 266 0.88 -4.19 -12.88
N PHE A 267 1.70 -3.94 -13.90
CA PHE A 267 1.20 -3.49 -15.21
C PHE A 267 0.40 -4.57 -15.95
N LYS A 268 0.78 -5.84 -15.81
CA LYS A 268 -0.01 -6.96 -16.37
C LYS A 268 -1.40 -7.02 -15.78
N VAL A 269 -1.51 -6.98 -14.44
CA VAL A 269 -2.79 -6.98 -13.73
C VAL A 269 -3.62 -5.74 -14.06
N LEU A 270 -3.00 -4.56 -14.10
CA LEU A 270 -3.66 -3.28 -14.39
C LEU A 270 -4.28 -3.22 -15.80
N CYS A 271 -3.63 -3.84 -16.78
CA CYS A 271 -4.10 -3.86 -18.16
C CYS A 271 -5.05 -5.03 -18.47
N GLY A 272 -5.23 -5.99 -17.55
CA GLY A 272 -6.20 -7.07 -17.67
C GLY A 272 -6.05 -7.93 -18.92
N LYS A 273 -4.84 -8.07 -19.45
CA LYS A 273 -4.59 -8.84 -20.68
C LYS A 273 -4.24 -10.29 -20.34
N ASP A 274 -4.72 -11.21 -21.18
CA ASP A 274 -4.35 -12.64 -21.16
C ASP A 274 -2.83 -12.83 -21.08
N GLU A 275 -2.39 -13.95 -20.50
CA GLU A 275 -0.99 -14.27 -20.22
C GLU A 275 -0.04 -14.10 -21.43
N ASP A 276 -0.57 -14.15 -22.65
CA ASP A 276 0.20 -14.12 -23.89
C ASP A 276 0.42 -12.71 -24.49
N LYS A 277 -0.26 -11.65 -24.01
CA LYS A 277 -0.16 -10.30 -24.61
C LYS A 277 0.42 -9.26 -23.66
N ILE A 278 1.65 -8.82 -23.96
CA ILE A 278 2.33 -7.74 -23.24
C ILE A 278 1.66 -6.37 -23.57
N PRO A 279 1.12 -5.65 -22.57
CA PRO A 279 0.48 -4.36 -22.78
C PRO A 279 1.49 -3.28 -23.17
N GLN A 280 1.08 -2.31 -23.99
CA GLN A 280 1.93 -1.18 -24.39
C GLN A 280 2.51 -0.42 -23.19
N LEU A 281 1.72 -0.19 -22.14
CA LEU A 281 2.16 0.53 -20.95
C LEU A 281 3.33 -0.14 -20.22
N LEU A 282 3.43 -1.47 -20.28
CA LEU A 282 4.56 -2.21 -19.73
C LEU A 282 5.82 -2.02 -20.60
N VAL A 283 5.66 -1.93 -21.92
CA VAL A 283 6.76 -1.57 -22.84
C VAL A 283 7.24 -0.14 -22.56
N ASP A 284 6.32 0.82 -22.40
CA ASP A 284 6.67 2.20 -22.06
C ASP A 284 7.42 2.28 -20.72
N PHE A 285 7.06 1.44 -19.75
CA PHE A 285 7.77 1.31 -18.48
C PHE A 285 9.19 0.75 -18.66
N TRP A 286 9.36 -0.33 -19.43
CA TRP A 286 10.67 -0.89 -19.74
C TRP A 286 11.58 0.12 -20.48
N GLU A 287 11.03 0.87 -21.43
CA GLU A 287 11.73 1.96 -22.10
C GLU A 287 12.17 3.05 -21.11
N ALA A 288 11.29 3.44 -20.18
CA ALA A 288 11.58 4.43 -19.16
C ALA A 288 12.66 3.93 -18.16
N GLN A 289 12.64 2.65 -17.79
CA GLN A 289 13.69 2.02 -16.98
C GLN A 289 15.05 2.06 -17.67
N LEU A 290 15.08 1.74 -18.97
CA LEU A 290 16.32 1.75 -19.75
C LEU A 290 16.91 3.17 -19.84
N VAL A 291 16.06 4.17 -20.02
CA VAL A 291 16.49 5.57 -20.07
C VAL A 291 16.93 6.08 -18.70
N ALA A 292 16.31 5.59 -17.62
CA ALA A 292 16.72 5.94 -16.27
C ALA A 292 18.03 5.26 -15.80
N CYS A 293 18.58 4.30 -16.57
CA CYS A 293 19.81 3.56 -16.26
C CYS A 293 19.88 3.09 -14.79
N LEU A 294 18.86 2.35 -14.35
CA LEU A 294 18.80 1.86 -12.98
C LEU A 294 19.93 0.88 -12.68
N PRO A 295 20.70 1.05 -11.58
CA PRO A 295 21.84 0.18 -11.25
C PRO A 295 21.43 -1.25 -10.91
N ASP A 296 20.21 -1.44 -10.38
CA ASP A 296 19.69 -2.72 -9.93
C ASP A 296 18.96 -3.51 -11.02
N VAL A 297 18.73 -2.91 -12.19
CA VAL A 297 18.10 -3.62 -13.31
C VAL A 297 19.16 -4.44 -14.03
N VAL A 298 18.89 -5.73 -14.21
CA VAL A 298 19.67 -6.58 -15.10
C VAL A 298 19.42 -6.08 -16.53
N LEU A 299 20.25 -5.13 -16.99
CA LEU A 299 20.13 -4.49 -18.30
C LEU A 299 19.99 -5.52 -19.43
N GLN A 300 20.68 -6.64 -19.33
CA GLN A 300 20.58 -7.75 -20.28
C GLN A 300 19.16 -8.33 -20.37
N GLU A 301 18.47 -8.48 -19.24
CA GLU A 301 17.08 -8.97 -19.20
C GLU A 301 16.13 -7.93 -19.81
N LEU A 302 16.33 -6.65 -19.50
CA LEU A 302 15.54 -5.56 -20.07
C LEU A 302 15.70 -5.46 -21.60
N PHE A 303 16.94 -5.57 -22.10
CA PHE A 303 17.21 -5.65 -23.53
C PHE A 303 16.54 -6.85 -24.17
N PHE A 304 16.59 -8.02 -23.52
CA PHE A 304 15.94 -9.22 -24.02
C PHE A 304 14.43 -9.04 -24.10
N LYS A 305 13.77 -8.51 -23.06
CA LYS A 305 12.33 -8.23 -23.03
C LYS A 305 11.90 -7.27 -24.13
N LEU A 306 12.58 -6.11 -24.25
CA LEU A 306 12.27 -5.10 -25.27
C LEU A 306 12.51 -5.62 -26.70
N THR A 307 13.66 -6.25 -26.94
CA THR A 307 14.01 -6.78 -28.27
C THR A 307 13.05 -7.88 -28.70
N SER A 308 12.72 -8.81 -27.79
CA SER A 308 11.74 -9.88 -28.07
C SER A 308 10.38 -9.30 -28.43
N GLN A 309 9.91 -8.30 -27.69
CA GLN A 309 8.62 -7.67 -27.95
C GLN A 309 8.59 -6.89 -29.27
N TYR A 310 9.65 -6.17 -29.61
CA TYR A 310 9.73 -5.48 -30.90
C TYR A 310 9.81 -6.45 -32.07
N ILE A 311 10.64 -7.49 -31.99
CA ILE A 311 10.72 -8.53 -33.02
C ILE A 311 9.37 -9.22 -33.20
N TRP A 312 8.70 -9.56 -32.10
CA TRP A 312 7.39 -10.18 -32.14
C TRP A 312 6.38 -9.28 -32.87
N ARG A 313 6.25 -8.00 -32.50
CA ARG A 313 5.36 -7.04 -33.18
C ARG A 313 5.65 -6.88 -34.67
N LEU A 314 6.94 -6.83 -35.03
CA LEU A 314 7.36 -6.77 -36.43
C LEU A 314 6.97 -8.04 -37.19
N SER A 315 7.17 -9.21 -36.59
CA SER A 315 6.86 -10.51 -37.19
C SER A 315 5.36 -10.74 -37.38
N THR A 316 4.53 -10.26 -36.46
CA THR A 316 3.06 -10.39 -36.49
C THR A 316 2.35 -9.21 -37.14
N ARG A 317 3.10 -8.15 -37.51
CA ARG A 317 2.58 -6.85 -38.00
C ARG A 317 1.53 -6.24 -37.07
N GLN A 318 1.67 -6.45 -35.76
CA GLN A 318 0.73 -5.92 -34.79
C GLN A 318 1.17 -4.51 -34.33
N PRO A 319 0.32 -3.49 -34.49
CA PRO A 319 0.62 -2.15 -33.98
C PRO A 319 0.54 -2.11 -32.44
N PRO A 320 1.15 -1.10 -31.80
CA PRO A 320 0.95 -0.81 -30.37
C PRO A 320 -0.54 -0.71 -30.02
N ASP A 321 -0.92 -1.23 -28.85
CA ASP A 321 -2.32 -1.21 -28.40
C ASP A 321 -2.81 0.21 -28.04
N THR A 322 -1.89 1.07 -27.63
CA THR A 322 -2.12 2.49 -27.31
C THR A 322 -0.98 3.32 -27.91
N ILE A 323 -1.17 4.64 -27.95
CA ILE A 323 -0.11 5.57 -28.38
C ILE A 323 1.08 5.42 -27.42
N PRO A 324 2.28 5.05 -27.89
CA PRO A 324 3.47 4.95 -27.06
C PRO A 324 3.80 6.28 -26.38
N LEU A 325 4.32 6.22 -25.16
CA LEU A 325 4.64 7.43 -24.39
C LEU A 325 5.86 8.20 -24.94
N ARG A 326 6.74 7.50 -25.66
CA ARG A 326 7.92 8.09 -26.28
C ARG A 326 7.99 7.70 -27.75
N THR A 327 8.40 8.65 -28.58
CA THR A 327 8.71 8.32 -29.97
C THR A 327 10.07 7.66 -30.06
N SER A 328 10.32 6.95 -31.15
CA SER A 328 11.64 6.37 -31.41
C SER A 328 12.75 7.42 -31.42
N LYS A 329 12.46 8.64 -31.89
CA LYS A 329 13.38 9.77 -31.83
C LYS A 329 13.69 10.20 -30.39
N ASP A 330 12.68 10.20 -29.52
CA ASP A 330 12.87 10.53 -28.10
C ASP A 330 13.73 9.48 -27.40
N LEU A 331 13.55 8.20 -27.70
CA LEU A 331 14.36 7.11 -27.15
C LEU A 331 15.82 7.20 -27.58
N ILE A 332 16.08 7.44 -28.87
CA ILE A 332 17.44 7.63 -29.42
C ILE A 332 18.13 8.83 -28.77
N ASN A 333 17.39 9.93 -28.56
CA ASN A 333 17.95 11.13 -27.96
C ASN A 333 18.17 10.99 -26.45
N ALA A 334 17.37 10.18 -25.76
CA ALA A 334 17.37 10.09 -24.31
C ALA A 334 18.28 8.98 -23.75
N CYS A 335 18.65 7.97 -24.54
CA CYS A 335 19.49 6.87 -24.07
C CYS A 335 20.43 6.36 -25.16
N GLY A 336 21.74 6.35 -24.87
CA GLY A 336 22.78 5.92 -25.81
C GLY A 336 22.76 4.41 -26.14
N HIS A 337 21.89 3.63 -25.50
CA HIS A 337 21.65 2.24 -25.86
C HIS A 337 20.72 2.07 -27.06
N TYR A 338 19.93 3.10 -27.40
CA TYR A 338 19.16 3.11 -28.63
C TYR A 338 20.05 3.62 -29.78
N GLY A 339 20.32 2.73 -30.74
CA GLY A 339 21.04 3.06 -31.96
C GLY A 339 20.19 3.87 -32.93
N LEU A 340 20.83 4.45 -33.95
CA LEU A 340 20.13 5.07 -35.07
C LEU A 340 19.19 4.04 -35.73
N ILE A 341 17.95 4.43 -36.01
CA ILE A 341 17.07 3.62 -36.86
C ILE A 341 17.71 3.60 -38.24
N TYR A 342 18.19 2.42 -38.65
CA TYR A 342 18.74 2.26 -39.98
C TYR A 342 17.64 2.44 -41.03
N PRO A 343 17.89 3.20 -42.12
CA PRO A 343 16.89 3.50 -43.13
C PRO A 343 16.18 2.28 -43.72
N TRP A 344 16.87 1.12 -43.81
CA TRP A 344 16.31 -0.12 -44.34
C TRP A 344 15.16 -0.70 -43.51
N VAL A 345 15.06 -0.38 -42.21
CA VAL A 345 13.95 -0.82 -41.36
C VAL A 345 12.63 -0.15 -41.77
N ASN A 346 12.69 1.11 -42.22
CA ASN A 346 11.51 1.82 -42.73
C ASN A 346 11.03 1.25 -44.08
N ILE A 347 11.94 0.68 -44.86
CA ILE A 347 11.62 0.01 -46.13
C ILE A 347 10.80 -1.27 -45.86
N LEU A 348 11.16 -2.05 -44.83
CA LEU A 348 10.44 -3.27 -44.45
C LEU A 348 9.05 -2.99 -43.85
N LEU A 349 8.86 -1.82 -43.25
CA LEU A 349 7.60 -1.39 -42.62
C LEU A 349 6.63 -0.73 -43.60
N SER A 350 7.13 -0.19 -44.71
CA SER A 350 6.30 0.42 -45.76
C SER A 350 5.63 -0.67 -46.60
N SER A 351 4.32 -0.83 -46.46
CA SER A 351 3.50 -1.62 -47.40
C SER A 351 3.31 -0.96 -48.77
N ASP A 352 3.82 0.26 -48.96
CA ASP A 352 3.73 0.98 -50.22
C ASP A 352 4.89 0.63 -51.15
N SER A 353 4.55 -0.04 -52.26
CA SER A 353 5.45 -0.37 -53.39
C SER A 353 6.12 0.82 -54.09
N LEU A 354 5.82 2.05 -53.67
CA LEU A 354 6.33 3.29 -54.28
C LEU A 354 7.61 3.83 -53.60
N ALA A 355 7.98 3.33 -52.42
CA ALA A 355 9.21 3.73 -51.73
C ALA A 355 10.49 3.16 -52.37
N ASP A 356 10.36 2.22 -53.30
CA ASP A 356 11.45 1.38 -53.79
C ASP A 356 12.55 2.13 -54.57
N LYS A 357 12.26 3.31 -55.14
CA LYS A 357 13.20 4.01 -56.02
C LYS A 357 14.24 4.89 -55.32
N ASN A 358 13.94 5.41 -54.12
CA ASN A 358 14.84 6.33 -53.43
C ASN A 358 15.81 5.63 -52.47
N TYR A 359 15.56 4.37 -52.12
CA TYR A 359 16.36 3.64 -51.13
C TYR A 359 17.22 2.51 -51.70
N THR A 360 17.09 2.18 -52.99
CA THR A 360 17.95 1.21 -53.70
C THR A 360 19.42 1.64 -53.70
N GLU A 361 19.70 2.93 -53.74
CA GLU A 361 21.07 3.46 -53.70
C GLU A 361 21.74 3.23 -52.34
N ASP A 362 20.98 3.32 -51.25
CA ASP A 362 21.49 3.10 -49.89
C ASP A 362 21.64 1.62 -49.55
N LEU A 363 20.77 0.75 -50.11
CA LEU A 363 20.90 -0.70 -50.00
C LEU A 363 22.11 -1.26 -50.78
N SER A 364 22.52 -0.61 -51.88
CA SER A 364 23.67 -1.03 -52.68
C SER A 364 25.05 -0.76 -52.04
N LYS A 365 25.07 -0.02 -50.91
CA LYS A 365 26.28 0.36 -50.18
C LYS A 365 26.54 -0.51 -48.92
N LEU A 366 25.63 -1.42 -48.60
CA LEU A 366 25.84 -2.54 -47.67
C LEU A 366 26.45 -3.72 -48.44
#